data_AF-A0A135I5C6-F1
#
_entry.id   AF-A0A135I5C6-F1
#
_cell.length_a   1.000
_cell.length_b   1.000
_cell.length_c   1.000
_cell.angle_alpha   90.00
_cell.angle_beta   90.00
_cell.angle_gamma   90.00
#
_symmetry.space_group_name_H-M   'P 1'
#
loop_
_entity.id
_entity.type
_entity.pdbx_description
1 polymer ?
#
loop_
_entity_poly.entity_id
_entity_poly.type
_entity_poly.pdbx_seq_one_letter_code
_entity_poly.pdbx_strand_id
1 'polypeptide(L)' 'MDIRILTFLSVSFFSAIASAHGGHDHSHWLAGFVHLLWIAPLIIGAVLVVLAINYLDKRTNSGEK' A
#
# COMPACT_ATOMS: atom_id res chain seq x y z
N MET A 1 5.47 -12.34 16.37
CA MET A 1 5.54 -11.26 15.36
C MET A 1 6.81 -10.48 15.63
N ASP A 2 7.71 -10.35 14.66
CA ASP A 2 9.00 -9.66 14.83
C ASP A 2 8.75 -8.18 15.20
N ILE A 3 9.51 -7.64 16.16
CA ILE A 3 9.44 -6.24 16.58
C ILE A 3 9.62 -5.30 15.38
N ARG A 4 10.44 -5.68 14.39
CA ARG A 4 10.68 -4.92 13.15
C ARG A 4 9.43 -4.86 12.29
N ILE A 5 8.68 -5.96 12.20
CA ILE A 5 7.41 -6.04 11.46
C ILE A 5 6.37 -5.18 12.17
N LEU A 6 6.31 -5.27 13.50
CA LEU A 6 5.40 -4.45 14.31
C LEU A 6 5.73 -2.96 14.18
N THR A 7 7.02 -2.58 14.16
CA THR A 7 7.45 -1.19 13.95
C THR A 7 7.09 -0.69 12.55
N PHE A 8 7.35 -1.48 11.49
CA PHE A 8 6.96 -1.11 10.12
C PHE A 8 5.45 -0.95 9.96
N LEU A 9 4.68 -1.85 10.58
CA LEU A 9 3.22 -1.79 10.57
C LEU A 9 2.73 -0.52 11.29
N SER A 10 3.23 -0.24 12.49
CA SER A 10 2.87 0.96 13.24
C SER A 10 3.19 2.26 12.49
N VAL A 11 4.35 2.35 11.83
CA VAL A 11 4.71 3.54 11.02
C VAL A 11 3.79 3.70 9.81
N SER A 12 3.37 2.60 9.17
CA SER A 12 2.45 2.64 8.03
C SER A 12 1.04 3.08 8.41
N PHE A 13 0.57 2.70 9.61
CA PHE A 13 -0.76 3.09 10.10
C PHE A 13 -0.81 4.49 10.73
N PHE A 14 0.31 5.02 11.22
CA PHE A 14 0.37 6.38 11.81
C PHE A 14 0.39 7.52 10.79
N SER A 15 0.48 7.23 9.49
CA SER A 15 0.60 8.26 8.44
C SER A 15 -0.71 9.02 8.12
N ALA A 16 -1.79 8.83 8.89
CA ALA A 16 -3.13 9.31 8.54
C ALA A 16 -3.74 10.34 9.52
N ILE A 17 -2.97 11.36 9.91
CA ILE A 17 -3.56 12.63 10.38
C ILE A 17 -3.18 13.74 9.41
N ALA A 18 -3.43 13.52 8.12
CA ALA A 18 -3.57 14.61 7.18
C ALA A 18 -4.99 15.16 7.35
N SER A 19 -5.16 16.09 8.29
CA SER A 19 -6.42 16.80 8.51
C SER A 19 -6.72 17.68 7.29
N ALA A 20 -7.40 17.13 6.29
CA ALA A 20 -7.94 17.91 5.19
C ALA A 20 -8.93 18.92 5.78
N HIS A 21 -8.61 20.22 5.69
CA HIS A 21 -9.50 21.27 6.18
C HIS A 21 -10.74 21.31 5.29
N GLY A 22 -11.92 21.53 5.89
CA GLY A 22 -13.19 21.47 5.17
C GLY A 22 -13.33 22.57 4.13
N GLY A 23 -13.59 22.18 2.87
CA GLY A 23 -14.32 23.02 1.91
C GLY A 23 -13.55 23.69 0.76
N HIS A 24 -12.21 23.72 0.74
CA HIS A 24 -11.46 24.34 -0.37
C HIS A 24 -10.70 23.33 -1.26
N ASP A 25 -10.24 22.20 -0.73
CA ASP A 25 -9.33 21.29 -1.47
C ASP A 25 -10.05 20.27 -2.36
N HIS A 26 -11.35 20.01 -2.14
CA HIS A 26 -12.14 19.06 -2.95
C HIS A 26 -12.77 19.69 -4.20
N SER A 27 -12.89 21.02 -4.24
CA SER A 27 -13.43 21.75 -5.39
C SER A 27 -12.37 22.07 -6.44
N HIS A 28 -11.09 21.81 -6.16
CA HIS A 28 -10.02 21.98 -7.12
C HIS A 28 -10.14 20.92 -8.22
N TRP A 29 -10.01 21.33 -9.48
CA TRP A 29 -10.04 20.45 -10.65
C TRP A 29 -9.08 19.24 -10.59
N LEU A 30 -7.96 19.34 -9.86
CA LEU A 30 -7.03 18.22 -9.64
C LEU A 30 -7.40 17.31 -8.47
N ALA A 31 -8.47 17.61 -7.70
CA ALA A 31 -8.85 16.81 -6.53
C ALA A 31 -9.05 15.33 -6.90
N GLY A 32 -9.70 15.04 -8.03
CA GLY A 32 -9.86 13.67 -8.53
C GLY A 32 -8.53 12.96 -8.80
N PHE A 33 -7.56 13.67 -9.39
CA PHE A 33 -6.23 13.12 -9.66
C PHE A 33 -5.46 12.82 -8.37
N VAL A 34 -5.54 13.70 -7.37
CA VAL A 34 -4.92 13.47 -6.05
C VAL A 34 -5.55 12.27 -5.34
N HIS A 35 -6.86 12.08 -5.43
CA HIS A 35 -7.54 10.89 -4.88
C HIS A 35 -7.07 9.60 -5.57
N LEU A 36 -6.86 9.63 -6.89
CA LEU A 36 -6.29 8.49 -7.64
C LEU A 36 -4.86 8.18 -7.21
N LEU A 37 -4.03 9.21 -6.96
CA LEU A 37 -2.68 9.00 -6.44
C LEU A 37 -2.70 8.46 -5.01
N TRP A 38 -3.68 8.85 -4.20
CA TRP A 38 -3.84 8.34 -2.83
C TRP A 38 -4.16 6.85 -2.79
N ILE A 39 -4.92 6.32 -3.75
CA ILE A 39 -5.19 4.88 -3.84
C ILE A 39 -4.03 4.07 -4.44
N ALA A 40 -3.06 4.72 -5.10
CA ALA A 40 -1.97 4.04 -5.79
C ALA A 40 -1.12 3.12 -4.87
N PRO A 41 -0.74 3.49 -3.63
CA PRO A 41 0.01 2.61 -2.75
C PRO A 41 -0.72 1.29 -2.43
N LEU A 42 -2.05 1.31 -2.31
CA LEU A 42 -2.87 0.11 -2.11
C LEU A 42 -2.80 -0.83 -3.32
N ILE A 43 -2.93 -0.27 -4.53
CA ILE A 43 -2.84 -1.03 -5.78
C ILE A 43 -1.45 -1.63 -5.95
N ILE A 44 -0.40 -0.84 -5.74
CA ILE A 44 1.00 -1.29 -5.84
C ILE A 44 1.26 -2.41 -4.83
N GLY A 45 0.83 -2.24 -3.57
CA GLY A 45 0.98 -3.26 -2.54
C GLY A 45 0.30 -4.58 -2.91
N ALA A 46 -0.94 -4.52 -3.41
CA ALA A 46 -1.67 -5.72 -3.85
C ALA A 46 -0.95 -6.46 -4.99
N VAL A 47 -0.45 -5.72 -5.99
CA VAL A 47 0.32 -6.30 -7.11
C VAL A 47 1.59 -6.99 -6.59
N LEU A 48 2.35 -6.35 -5.70
CA LEU A 48 3.56 -6.92 -5.14
C LEU A 48 3.28 -8.20 -4.34
N VAL A 49 2.18 -8.27 -3.59
CA VAL A 49 1.77 -9.48 -2.86
C VAL A 49 1.48 -10.62 -3.83
N VAL A 50 0.73 -10.37 -4.90
CA VAL A 50 0.43 -11.39 -5.92
C VAL A 50 1.72 -11.90 -6.58
N LEU A 51 2.63 -11.00 -6.95
CA LEU A 51 3.91 -11.38 -7.54
C LEU A 51 4.78 -12.17 -6.57
N ALA A 52 4.81 -11.79 -5.28
CA ALA A 52 5.54 -12.51 -4.25
C ALA A 52 5.00 -13.93 -4.04
N ILE A 53 3.67 -14.10 -3.97
CA ILE A 53 3.04 -15.42 -3.85
C ILE A 53 3.40 -16.30 -5.05
N ASN A 54 3.25 -15.79 -6.27
CA ASN A 54 3.59 -16.52 -7.50
C ASN A 54 5.07 -16.89 -7.57
N TYR A 55 5.95 -16.00 -7.12
CA TYR A 55 7.39 -16.26 -7.06
C TYR A 55 7.73 -17.37 -6.06
N LEU A 56 7.14 -17.32 -4.87
CA LEU A 56 7.35 -18.33 -3.83
C LEU A 56 6.81 -19.70 -4.25
N ASP A 57 5.62 -19.76 -4.84
CA ASP A 57 5.02 -21.00 -5.35
C ASP A 57 5.86 -21.65 -6.46
N LYS A 58 6.40 -20.87 -7.40
CA LYS A 58 7.33 -21.40 -8.41
C LYS A 58 8.60 -21.97 -7.77
N ARG A 59 9.11 -21.32 -6.72
CA ARG A 59 10.33 -21.75 -6.03
C ARG A 59 10.12 -23.05 -5.26
N THR A 60 8.98 -23.23 -4.58
CA THR A 60 8.67 -24.48 -3.86
C THR A 60 8.57 -25.66 -4.84
N ASN A 61 7.81 -25.49 -5.93
CA ASN A 61 7.62 -26.54 -6.94
C ASN A 61 8.90 -26.91 -7.71
N SER A 62 9.88 -25.98 -7.80
CA SER A 62 11.16 -26.24 -8.48
C SER A 62 12.15 -27.01 -7.60
N GLY A 63 12.01 -26.96 -6.27
CA GLY A 63 12.89 -27.67 -5.34
C GLY A 63 12.45 -29.10 -5.02
N GLU A 64 11.23 -29.49 -5.41
CA GLU A 64 10.68 -30.83 -5.23
C GLU A 64 10.96 -31.78 -6.42
N LYS A 65 11.47 -31.25 -7.54
CA LYS A 65 11.92 -32.02 -8.71
C LYS A 65 13.41 -32.35 -8.62
#